data_AF-A0A101FFB7-F1
#
_entry.id   AF-A0A101FFB7-F1
#
_cell.length_a   1.000
_cell.length_b   1.000
_cell.length_c   1.000
_cell.angle_alpha   90.00
_cell.angle_beta   90.00
_cell.angle_gamma   90.00
#
_symmetry.space_group_name_H-M   'P 1'
#
loop_
_entity.id
_entity.type
_entity.pdbx_description
1 polymer ?
#
loop_
_entity_poly.entity_id
_entity_poly.type
_entity_poly.pdbx_seq_one_letter_code
_entity_poly.pdbx_strand_id
1 'polypeptide(L)'
;MIFGLKLQNILSRQETRVSVHDRNAAGELAAQLTGLLGELNPSSFRPVVLLGIGTDRSTGDSLGPLVGSRVNELAPGLLPVFGTLDDPVHAVNLAEK
;
A
#
# COMPACT_ATOMS: atom_id res chain seq x y z
N MET A 1 19.36 0.08 -15.79
CA MET A 1 19.13 -1.32 -16.25
C MET A 1 18.68 -2.27 -15.14
N ILE A 2 19.29 -2.28 -13.95
CA ILE A 2 18.98 -3.26 -12.86
C ILE A 2 17.58 -3.09 -12.24
N PHE A 3 17.09 -1.85 -12.02
CA PHE A 3 15.76 -1.62 -11.42
C PHE A 3 14.61 -2.13 -12.29
N GLY A 4 14.69 -1.92 -13.61
CA GLY A 4 13.66 -2.38 -14.56
C GLY A 4 13.56 -3.91 -14.63
N LEU A 5 14.69 -4.62 -14.59
CA LEU A 5 14.71 -6.08 -14.55
C LEU A 5 14.11 -6.65 -13.26
N LYS A 6 14.40 -6.03 -12.10
CA LYS A 6 13.78 -6.42 -10.82
C LYS A 6 12.28 -6.21 -10.82
N LEU A 7 11.81 -5.07 -11.35
CA LEU A 7 10.39 -4.78 -11.42
C LEU A 7 9.67 -5.76 -12.34
N GLN A 8 10.22 -6.07 -13.51
CA GLN A 8 9.64 -7.07 -14.41
C GLN A 8 9.55 -8.46 -13.75
N ASN A 9 10.57 -8.87 -13.00
CA ASN A 9 10.56 -10.16 -12.32
C ASN A 9 9.50 -10.22 -11.20
N ILE A 10 9.28 -9.12 -10.48
CA ILE A 10 8.21 -9.00 -9.47
C ILE A 10 6.84 -9.02 -10.13
N LEU A 11 6.66 -8.29 -11.23
CA LEU A 11 5.41 -8.27 -11.98
C LEU A 11 5.07 -9.62 -12.64
N SER A 12 6.07 -10.47 -12.87
CA SER A 12 5.87 -11.84 -13.37
C SER A 12 5.58 -12.88 -12.28
N ARG A 13 5.62 -12.52 -10.99
CA ARG A 13 5.30 -13.46 -9.91
C ARG A 13 3.80 -13.77 -9.89
N GLN A 14 3.44 -14.96 -9.40
CA GLN A 14 2.04 -15.27 -9.11
C GLN A 14 1.47 -14.30 -8.08
N GLU A 15 0.20 -13.94 -8.26
CA GLU A 15 -0.55 -13.14 -7.31
C GLU A 15 -0.52 -13.78 -5.93
N THR A 16 -0.01 -13.06 -4.94
CA THR A 16 -0.05 -13.54 -3.57
C THR A 16 -1.40 -13.19 -2.94
N ARG A 17 -2.04 -14.19 -2.33
CA ARG A 17 -3.35 -14.05 -1.67
C ARG A 17 -3.24 -14.48 -0.23
N VAL A 18 -3.82 -13.70 0.67
CA VAL A 18 -3.95 -14.02 2.09
C VAL A 18 -5.44 -14.09 2.41
N SER A 19 -5.86 -15.19 3.04
CA SER A 19 -7.25 -15.36 3.45
C SER A 19 -7.56 -14.47 4.65
N VAL A 20 -8.65 -13.70 4.59
CA VAL A 20 -9.10 -12.85 5.72
C VAL A 20 -9.60 -13.67 6.91
N HIS A 21 -9.87 -14.96 6.71
CA HIS A 21 -10.28 -15.89 7.78
C HIS A 21 -9.09 -16.58 8.46
N ASP A 22 -7.87 -16.36 7.97
CA ASP A 22 -6.67 -16.85 8.65
C ASP A 22 -6.40 -16.01 9.90
N ARG A 23 -6.17 -16.67 11.03
CA ARG A 23 -5.81 -15.99 12.29
C ARG A 23 -4.48 -15.24 12.19
N ASN A 24 -3.60 -15.67 11.30
CA ASN A 24 -2.30 -15.07 11.04
C ASN A 24 -2.28 -14.17 9.78
N ALA A 25 -3.45 -13.84 9.20
CA ALA A 25 -3.54 -13.07 7.96
C ALA A 25 -2.70 -11.77 7.97
N ALA A 26 -2.78 -11.01 9.07
CA ALA A 26 -2.02 -9.78 9.21
C ALA A 26 -0.50 -10.02 9.21
N GLY A 27 -0.04 -11.08 9.87
CA GLY A 27 1.36 -11.47 9.92
C GLY A 27 1.89 -11.91 8.56
N GLU A 28 1.11 -12.71 7.82
CA GLU A 28 1.47 -13.14 6.47
C GLU A 28 1.54 -11.97 5.49
N LEU A 29 0.54 -11.07 5.52
CA LEU A 29 0.54 -9.87 4.70
C LEU A 29 1.74 -8.98 5.02
N ALA A 30 2.05 -8.78 6.30
CA ALA A 30 3.21 -8.00 6.72
C ALA A 30 4.53 -8.61 6.25
N ALA A 31 4.71 -9.94 6.36
CA ALA A 31 5.90 -10.64 5.89
C ALA A 31 6.09 -10.48 4.38
N GLN A 32 5.02 -10.61 3.60
CA GLN A 32 5.05 -10.43 2.15
C GLN A 32 5.38 -8.99 1.75
N LEU A 33 4.73 -7.99 2.36
CA LEU A 33 5.02 -6.58 2.11
C LEU A 33 6.46 -6.23 2.46
N THR A 34 6.98 -6.74 3.58
CA THR A 34 8.37 -6.52 4.00
C THR A 34 9.36 -7.10 2.99
N GLY A 35 9.10 -8.32 2.48
CA GLY A 35 9.92 -8.94 1.43
C GLY A 35 9.94 -8.11 0.15
N LEU A 36 8.76 -7.65 -0.31
CA LEU A 36 8.64 -6.81 -1.50
C LEU A 36 9.39 -5.47 -1.34
N LEU A 37 9.25 -4.82 -0.19
CA LEU A 37 9.96 -3.58 0.11
C LEU A 37 11.48 -3.78 0.11
N GLY A 38 11.98 -4.87 0.69
CA GLY A 38 13.40 -5.20 0.68
C GLY A 38 13.94 -5.49 -0.73
N GLU A 39 13.17 -6.17 -1.57
CA GLU A 39 13.58 -6.45 -2.94
C GLU A 39 13.59 -5.19 -3.83
N LEU A 40 12.55 -4.36 -3.71
CA LEU A 40 12.35 -3.15 -4.50
C LEU A 40 13.24 -2.01 -4.01
N ASN A 41 13.42 -1.85 -2.71
CA ASN A 41 14.12 -0.74 -2.08
C ASN A 41 15.24 -1.21 -1.12
N PRO A 42 16.22 -2.00 -1.59
CA PRO A 42 17.18 -2.70 -0.74
C PRO A 42 18.06 -1.77 0.11
N SER A 43 18.33 -0.56 -0.39
CA SER A 43 19.16 0.43 0.31
C SER A 43 18.33 1.43 1.12
N SER A 44 17.00 1.30 1.12
CA SER A 44 16.06 2.22 1.81
C SER A 44 16.22 3.72 1.47
N PHE A 45 16.90 4.07 0.37
CA PHE A 45 17.10 5.46 -0.04
C PHE A 45 15.86 6.11 -0.65
N ARG A 46 14.90 5.30 -1.12
CA ARG A 46 13.64 5.81 -1.66
C ARG A 46 12.62 5.91 -0.53
N PRO A 47 12.07 7.11 -0.24
CA PRO A 47 10.99 7.24 0.72
C PRO A 47 9.82 6.31 0.36
N VAL A 48 9.25 5.66 1.37
CA VAL A 48 8.05 4.84 1.23
C VAL A 48 6.85 5.70 1.62
N VAL A 49 5.81 5.67 0.81
CA VAL A 49 4.54 6.35 1.07
C VAL A 49 3.40 5.33 1.06
N LEU A 50 2.38 5.58 1.86
CA LEU A 50 1.11 4.85 1.80
C LEU A 50 0.13 5.68 0.97
N LEU A 51 -0.38 5.10 -0.12
CA LEU A 51 -1.39 5.73 -0.97
C LEU A 51 -2.67 4.88 -0.92
N GLY A 52 -3.66 5.34 -0.16
CA GLY A 52 -4.99 4.77 -0.09
C GLY A 52 -5.85 5.23 -1.26
N ILE A 53 -5.95 4.43 -2.32
CA ILE A 53 -6.78 4.74 -3.48
C ILE A 53 -8.23 4.33 -3.21
N GLY A 54 -9.17 5.23 -3.50
CA GLY A 54 -10.60 4.98 -3.36
C GLY A 54 -11.43 6.24 -3.16
N THR A 55 -12.73 6.05 -2.96
CA THR A 55 -13.67 7.14 -2.65
C THR A 55 -14.48 6.86 -1.38
N ASP A 56 -14.96 7.92 -0.74
CA ASP A 56 -15.86 7.90 0.42
C ASP A 56 -17.32 7.58 0.05
N ARG A 57 -17.67 7.65 -1.25
CA ARG A 57 -19.05 7.62 -1.76
C ARG A 57 -19.54 6.26 -2.27
N SER A 58 -18.64 5.37 -2.67
CA SER A 58 -19.02 4.07 -3.26
C SER A 58 -18.73 2.94 -2.29
N THR A 59 -19.78 2.23 -1.86
CA THR A 59 -19.67 0.99 -1.09
C THR A 59 -18.77 0.00 -1.84
N GLY A 60 -17.59 -0.28 -1.28
CA GLY A 60 -16.60 -1.21 -1.84
C GLY A 60 -15.30 -0.58 -2.34
N ASP A 61 -15.24 0.74 -2.52
CA ASP A 61 -14.02 1.46 -2.94
C ASP A 61 -13.39 2.28 -1.79
N SER A 62 -13.99 2.27 -0.60
CA SER A 62 -13.47 3.03 0.56
C SER A 62 -12.38 2.29 1.35
N LEU A 63 -11.96 1.09 0.94
CA LEU A 63 -10.97 0.31 1.71
C LEU A 63 -9.62 1.03 1.78
N GLY A 64 -9.14 1.60 0.67
CA GLY A 64 -7.90 2.38 0.65
C GLY A 64 -7.94 3.57 1.61
N PRO A 65 -8.90 4.50 1.47
CA PRO A 65 -9.11 5.62 2.38
C PRO A 65 -9.28 5.23 3.86
N LEU A 66 -9.99 4.13 4.14
CA LEU A 66 -10.16 3.61 5.49
C LEU A 66 -8.84 3.14 6.09
N VAL A 67 -8.05 2.38 5.33
CA VAL A 67 -6.71 1.91 5.75
C VAL A 67 -5.79 3.12 5.98
N GLY A 68 -5.77 4.09 5.07
CA GLY A 68 -4.98 5.32 5.22
C GLY A 68 -5.31 6.07 6.51
N SER A 69 -6.60 6.26 6.79
CA SER A 69 -7.07 6.92 8.02
C SER A 69 -6.61 6.18 9.28
N ARG A 70 -6.74 4.85 9.29
CA ARG A 70 -6.33 4.02 10.44
C ARG A 70 -4.83 4.01 10.67
N VAL A 71 -4.02 3.98 9.61
CA VAL A 71 -2.56 4.06 9.74
C VAL A 71 -2.16 5.42 10.30
N ASN A 72 -2.78 6.50 9.83
CA ASN A 72 -2.48 7.84 10.32
C ASN A 72 -2.88 8.02 11.81
N GLU A 73 -3.95 7.37 12.25
CA GLU A 73 -4.40 7.35 13.65
C GLU A 73 -3.49 6.48 14.56
N LEU A 74 -3.16 5.27 14.13
CA LEU A 74 -2.45 4.28 14.96
C LEU A 74 -0.93 4.44 14.95
N ALA A 75 -0.38 5.01 13.89
CA ALA A 75 1.06 5.17 13.69
C ALA A 75 1.40 6.56 13.11
N PRO A 76 1.03 7.65 13.80
CA PRO A 76 1.23 9.01 13.30
C PRO A 76 2.70 9.29 13.02
N GLY A 77 3.00 9.78 11.81
CA GLY A 77 4.35 10.14 11.39
C GLY A 77 5.27 8.97 11.04
N LEU A 78 4.79 7.72 11.07
CA LEU A 78 5.59 6.56 10.66
C LEU A 78 6.02 6.63 9.19
N LEU A 79 5.11 7.04 8.31
CA LEU A 79 5.38 7.32 6.91
C LEU A 79 4.36 8.34 6.37
N PRO A 80 4.66 9.05 5.26
CA PRO A 80 3.66 9.88 4.58
C PRO A 80 2.47 9.03 4.14
N VAL A 81 1.27 9.50 4.48
CA VAL A 81 0.00 8.86 4.12
C VAL A 81 -0.81 9.81 3.23
N PHE A 82 -1.23 9.32 2.07
CA PHE A 82 -2.13 9.98 1.15
C PHE A 82 -3.38 9.11 0.95
N GLY A 83 -4.54 9.72 0.79
CA GLY A 83 -5.79 8.97 0.68
C GLY A 83 -6.27 8.49 2.04
N THR A 84 -6.92 9.39 2.76
CA THR A 84 -7.67 9.12 3.99
C THR A 84 -9.18 9.30 3.71
N LEU A 85 -10.04 9.02 4.68
CA LEU A 85 -11.47 9.29 4.57
C LEU A 85 -11.76 10.79 4.48
N ASP A 86 -10.96 11.62 5.17
CA ASP A 86 -11.09 13.07 5.16
C ASP A 86 -10.54 13.68 3.87
N ASP A 87 -9.48 13.07 3.31
CA ASP A 87 -8.83 13.50 2.08
C ASP A 87 -8.59 12.30 1.13
N PRO A 88 -9.63 11.81 0.43
CA PRO A 88 -9.55 10.63 -0.42
C PRO A 88 -8.74 10.89 -1.69
N VAL A 89 -8.11 9.84 -2.22
CA VAL A 89 -7.41 9.89 -3.50
C VAL A 89 -8.02 8.89 -4.47
N HIS A 90 -8.47 9.36 -5.62
CA HIS A 90 -9.07 8.57 -6.69
C HIS A 90 -8.54 9.01 -8.06
N ALA A 91 -8.89 8.28 -9.11
CA ALA A 91 -8.34 8.48 -10.46
C ALA A 91 -8.41 9.94 -10.96
N VAL A 92 -9.43 10.69 -10.53
CA VAL A 92 -9.67 12.08 -10.95
C VAL A 92 -8.77 13.10 -10.24
N ASN A 93 -8.41 12.90 -8.97
CA ASN A 93 -7.62 13.90 -8.20
C ASN A 93 -6.16 13.46 -7.93
N LEU A 94 -5.74 12.31 -8.45
CA LEU A 94 -4.38 11.79 -8.22
C LEU A 94 -3.27 12.75 -8.68
N ALA A 95 -3.49 13.49 -9.77
CA ALA A 95 -2.49 14.44 -10.29
C ALA A 95 -2.29 15.69 -9.41
N GLU A 96 -3.20 15.93 -8.46
CA GLU A 96 -3.20 17.09 -7.57
C GLU A 96 -2.57 16.78 -6.19
N LYS A 97 -2.10 15.55 -5.99
CA LYS A 97 -1.60 15.01 -4.72
C LYS A 97 -0.09 14.80 -4.70
#